data_AF-A0A1I5U9H1-F1
#
_entry.id   AF-A0A1I5U9H1-F1
#
_cell.length_a   1.000
_cell.length_b   1.000
_cell.length_c   1.000
_cell.angle_alpha   90.00
_cell.angle_beta   90.00
_cell.angle_gamma   90.00
#
_symmetry.space_group_name_H-M   'P 1'
#
loop_
_entity.id
_entity.type
_entity.pdbx_description
1 polymer ?
#
loop_
_entity_poly.entity_id
_entity_poly.type
_entity_poly.pdbx_seq_one_letter_code
_entity_poly.pdbx_strand_id
1 'polypeptide(L)'
;MKKSKILSIAIPIILVLVIGIGLFTYHKLRQTKFPTNYNTGNLGGNLYNGGYFCERDGIVYFSNPNDNLALYSVNRSGGDLTKLSNDRTAYINVDDHYVTYTRNNSDDHSSSFSFLNIETCALCRVDKKNGKHKKYLDGDPCLYATQLGEYIYYIHYDKKQASTLYRVRLDGTDKKQVINAPVIAVDSVGSELYYAGVKDDHNLHRIDVKSETNINLITGNFYNPIVNEGYVYYIDPTEGYALSKMNLSTQEKVVLDRSRIDCFNLAGSYLYYQRNSEEPALCRIKTDGSEFKELLSGNYANINVTASYVYFSKFQDLSTFYYIPCSGSSTIAVFNPEVISK
;
A
#
# COMPACT_ATOMS: atom_id res chain seq x y z
N MET A 1 -52.90 14.70 43.17
CA MET A 1 -53.24 13.78 42.06
C MET A 1 -52.72 14.18 40.68
N LYS A 2 -52.59 15.48 40.29
CA LYS A 2 -52.09 15.86 38.95
C LYS A 2 -50.60 15.58 38.70
N LYS A 3 -49.72 15.78 39.70
CA LYS A 3 -48.27 15.55 39.55
C LYS A 3 -47.88 14.09 39.28
N SER A 4 -48.52 13.10 39.91
CA SER A 4 -48.19 11.68 39.69
C SER A 4 -48.58 11.20 38.29
N LYS A 5 -49.71 11.67 37.74
CA LYS A 5 -50.15 11.36 36.37
C LYS A 5 -49.23 11.97 35.30
N ILE A 6 -48.71 13.18 35.53
CA ILE A 6 -47.73 13.82 34.64
C ILE A 6 -46.40 13.05 34.70
N LEU A 7 -45.96 12.64 35.88
CA LEU A 7 -44.71 11.88 36.05
C LEU A 7 -44.78 10.49 35.39
N SER A 8 -45.94 9.81 35.48
CA SER A 8 -46.16 8.50 34.85
C SER A 8 -46.20 8.53 33.31
N ILE A 9 -46.44 9.70 32.70
CA ILE A 9 -46.43 9.87 31.24
C ILE A 9 -45.07 10.43 30.77
N ALA A 10 -44.45 11.32 31.54
CA ALA A 10 -43.18 11.94 31.18
C ALA A 10 -41.99 10.95 31.20
N ILE A 11 -41.94 10.02 32.18
CA ILE A 11 -40.86 9.03 32.30
C ILE A 11 -40.72 8.14 31.05
N PRO A 12 -41.79 7.48 30.54
CA PRO A 12 -41.67 6.65 29.33
C PRO A 12 -41.31 7.46 28.07
N ILE A 13 -41.77 8.70 27.95
CA ILE A 13 -41.41 9.58 26.82
C ILE A 13 -39.91 9.91 26.85
N ILE A 14 -39.38 10.27 28.03
CA ILE A 14 -37.93 10.51 28.21
C ILE A 14 -37.14 9.23 27.91
N LEU A 15 -37.61 8.06 28.36
CA LEU A 15 -36.94 6.79 28.08
C LEU A 15 -36.88 6.50 26.58
N VAL A 16 -37.98 6.70 25.84
CA VAL A 16 -38.02 6.53 24.38
C VAL A 16 -37.09 7.52 23.68
N LEU A 17 -37.03 8.77 24.12
CA LEU A 17 -36.10 9.77 23.57
C LEU A 17 -34.64 9.38 23.83
N VAL A 18 -34.31 8.91 25.04
CA VAL A 18 -32.96 8.45 25.38
C VAL A 18 -32.56 7.23 24.56
N ILE A 19 -33.47 6.25 24.40
CA ILE A 19 -33.24 5.08 23.53
C ILE A 19 -33.08 5.51 22.07
N GLY A 20 -33.93 6.42 21.58
CA GLY A 20 -33.86 6.95 20.23
C GLY A 20 -32.55 7.69 19.95
N ILE A 21 -32.11 8.57 20.86
CA ILE A 21 -30.81 9.24 20.79
C ILE A 21 -29.67 8.21 20.86
N GLY A 22 -29.78 7.21 21.73
CA GLY A 22 -28.82 6.12 21.86
C GLY A 22 -28.66 5.32 20.55
N LEU A 23 -29.78 4.92 19.93
CA LEU A 23 -29.78 4.22 18.65
C LEU A 23 -29.27 5.10 17.50
N PHE A 24 -29.67 6.36 17.45
CA PHE A 24 -29.20 7.31 16.44
C PHE A 24 -27.70 7.58 16.55
N THR A 25 -27.20 7.84 17.75
CA THR A 25 -25.77 8.04 18.00
C THR A 25 -24.98 6.77 17.71
N TYR A 26 -25.48 5.60 18.11
CA TYR A 26 -24.87 4.31 17.78
C TYR A 26 -24.79 4.07 16.26
N HIS A 27 -25.86 4.36 15.52
CA HIS A 27 -25.85 4.23 14.06
C HIS A 27 -24.89 5.22 13.40
N LYS A 28 -24.88 6.48 13.84
CA LYS A 28 -24.00 7.52 13.30
C LYS A 28 -22.52 7.22 13.58
N LEU A 29 -22.19 6.68 14.75
CA LEU A 29 -20.82 6.30 15.12
C LEU A 29 -20.30 5.08 14.33
N ARG A 30 -21.19 4.24 13.80
CA ARG A 30 -20.84 3.06 13.00
C ARG A 30 -20.87 3.29 11.50
N GLN A 31 -21.34 4.44 11.05
CA GLN A 31 -21.34 4.77 9.63
C GLN A 31 -19.89 4.89 9.14
N THR A 32 -19.58 4.17 8.06
CA THR A 32 -18.28 4.32 7.39
C THR A 32 -18.16 5.75 6.88
N LYS A 33 -17.02 6.36 7.17
CA LYS A 33 -16.64 7.66 6.61
C LYS A 33 -15.91 7.45 5.30
N PHE A 34 -16.07 8.35 4.36
CA PHE A 34 -15.43 8.25 3.06
C PHE A 34 -14.49 9.42 2.85
N PRO A 35 -13.30 9.20 2.26
CA PRO A 35 -12.44 10.29 1.82
C PRO A 35 -13.18 11.19 0.83
N THR A 36 -12.98 12.49 0.93
CA THR A 36 -13.64 13.46 0.04
C THR A 36 -12.95 13.63 -1.31
N ASN A 37 -11.72 13.11 -1.45
CA ASN A 37 -10.86 13.26 -2.61
C ASN A 37 -10.26 11.90 -3.04
N TYR A 38 -9.72 11.84 -4.25
CA TYR A 38 -8.95 10.70 -4.76
C TYR A 38 -7.50 10.74 -4.27
N ASN A 39 -7.33 10.81 -2.96
CA ASN A 39 -6.01 10.69 -2.35
C ASN A 39 -5.60 9.22 -2.39
N THR A 40 -4.36 8.97 -2.82
CA THR A 40 -3.80 7.63 -2.77
C THR A 40 -3.57 7.19 -1.33
N GLY A 41 -3.74 5.90 -1.07
CA GLY A 41 -3.51 5.29 0.24
C GLY A 41 -2.03 5.14 0.57
N ASN A 42 -1.17 4.94 -0.42
CA ASN A 42 0.29 4.79 -0.26
C ASN A 42 0.98 5.12 -1.61
N LEU A 43 2.30 5.20 -1.62
CA LEU A 43 3.06 5.31 -2.86
C LEU A 43 2.99 3.99 -3.63
N GLY A 44 2.74 4.04 -4.96
CA GLY A 44 2.70 2.85 -5.82
C GLY A 44 3.98 2.02 -5.71
N GLY A 45 5.13 2.69 -5.69
CA GLY A 45 6.43 2.04 -5.46
C GLY A 45 6.54 1.29 -4.13
N ASN A 46 5.92 1.79 -3.05
CA ASN A 46 5.86 1.05 -1.78
C ASN A 46 5.05 -0.23 -1.95
N LEU A 47 3.90 -0.14 -2.61
CA LEU A 47 2.99 -1.27 -2.83
C LEU A 47 3.57 -2.34 -3.76
N TYR A 48 4.33 -1.98 -4.80
CA TYR A 48 5.13 -2.95 -5.56
C TYR A 48 6.18 -3.66 -4.68
N ASN A 49 6.66 -2.98 -3.64
CA ASN A 49 7.66 -3.46 -2.69
C ASN A 49 7.04 -3.97 -1.37
N GLY A 50 5.84 -4.54 -1.44
CA GLY A 50 5.15 -5.18 -0.31
C GLY A 50 4.40 -4.24 0.64
N GLY A 51 4.56 -2.92 0.50
CA GLY A 51 3.80 -1.90 1.22
C GLY A 51 3.92 -2.00 2.73
N TYR A 52 5.13 -2.26 3.23
CA TYR A 52 5.43 -2.41 4.66
C TYR A 52 5.53 -1.07 5.40
N PHE A 53 5.66 0.04 4.65
CA PHE A 53 5.65 1.40 5.21
C PHE A 53 4.70 2.28 4.39
N CYS A 54 4.03 3.19 5.10
CA CYS A 54 3.16 4.22 4.55
C CYS A 54 3.28 5.46 5.42
N GLU A 55 3.49 6.65 4.85
CA GLU A 55 3.43 7.91 5.60
C GLU A 55 2.20 8.71 5.19
N ARG A 56 1.47 9.20 6.20
CA ARG A 56 0.35 10.13 6.00
C ARG A 56 0.32 11.14 7.14
N ASP A 57 0.24 12.42 6.80
CA ASP A 57 0.13 13.54 7.76
C ASP A 57 1.23 13.56 8.83
N GLY A 58 2.46 13.18 8.45
CA GLY A 58 3.60 13.11 9.37
C GLY A 58 3.58 11.90 10.32
N ILE A 59 2.70 10.92 10.09
CA ILE A 59 2.65 9.65 10.83
C ILE A 59 3.10 8.53 9.89
N VAL A 60 4.04 7.71 10.35
CA VAL A 60 4.51 6.52 9.65
C VAL A 60 3.77 5.30 10.18
N TYR A 61 3.08 4.59 9.30
CA TYR A 61 2.41 3.33 9.54
C TYR A 61 3.28 2.23 8.97
N PHE A 62 3.56 1.19 9.74
CA PHE A 62 4.54 0.20 9.35
C PHE A 62 4.25 -1.19 9.90
N SER A 63 4.75 -2.20 9.21
CA SER A 63 4.81 -3.57 9.67
C SER A 63 6.05 -3.74 10.56
N ASN A 64 5.84 -3.97 11.85
CA ASN A 64 6.92 -4.03 12.83
C ASN A 64 7.67 -5.37 12.78
N PRO A 65 8.92 -5.42 12.27
CA PRO A 65 9.66 -6.68 12.13
C PRO A 65 9.96 -7.35 13.48
N ASN A 66 10.06 -6.57 14.57
CA ASN A 66 10.34 -7.08 15.91
C ASN A 66 9.10 -7.73 16.57
N ASP A 67 7.91 -7.60 15.95
CA ASP A 67 6.64 -8.06 16.49
C ASP A 67 5.82 -8.78 15.39
N ASN A 68 6.48 -9.73 14.71
CA ASN A 68 5.87 -10.56 13.66
C ASN A 68 5.14 -9.76 12.57
N LEU A 69 5.70 -8.60 12.18
CA LEU A 69 5.14 -7.69 11.19
C LEU A 69 3.74 -7.16 11.56
N ALA A 70 3.43 -7.08 12.85
CA ALA A 70 2.24 -6.41 13.37
C ALA A 70 2.14 -4.97 12.88
N LEU A 71 0.92 -4.45 12.73
CA LEU A 71 0.68 -3.09 12.25
C LEU A 71 0.87 -2.07 13.38
N TYR A 72 1.80 -1.14 13.17
CA TYR A 72 2.12 -0.04 14.08
C TYR A 72 1.97 1.32 13.39
N SER A 73 1.91 2.37 14.20
CA SER A 73 2.07 3.76 13.77
C SER A 73 2.97 4.53 14.74
N VAL A 74 3.74 5.49 14.22
CA VAL A 74 4.60 6.37 15.01
C VAL A 74 4.63 7.76 14.38
N ASN A 75 4.73 8.81 15.19
CA ASN A 75 4.97 10.15 14.65
C ASN A 75 6.36 10.18 13.99
N ARG A 76 6.49 10.84 12.83
CA ARG A 76 7.76 10.98 12.12
C ARG A 76 8.84 11.68 12.95
N SER A 77 8.46 12.58 13.86
CA SER A 77 9.40 13.20 14.81
C SER A 77 9.89 12.23 15.91
N GLY A 78 9.37 11.01 15.96
CA GLY A 78 9.46 10.10 17.09
C GLY A 78 8.35 10.34 18.11
N GLY A 79 8.12 9.34 18.96
CA GLY A 79 7.04 9.33 19.96
C GLY A 79 5.69 8.83 19.43
N ASP A 80 4.72 8.71 20.33
CA ASP A 80 3.34 8.25 20.05
C ASP A 80 3.25 6.90 19.34
N LEU A 81 4.19 6.00 19.64
CA LEU A 81 4.17 4.63 19.11
C LEU A 81 2.88 3.93 19.53
N THR A 82 2.12 3.44 18.56
CA THR A 82 0.83 2.79 18.78
C THR A 82 0.76 1.49 18.00
N LYS A 83 0.40 0.39 18.67
CA LYS A 83 0.10 -0.89 18.01
C LYS A 83 -1.36 -0.90 17.54
N LEU A 84 -1.58 -0.89 16.22
CA LEU A 84 -2.90 -0.81 15.61
C LEU A 84 -3.49 -2.19 15.32
N SER A 85 -2.69 -3.23 15.10
CA SER A 85 -3.18 -4.60 14.90
C SER A 85 -2.14 -5.63 15.30
N ASN A 86 -2.59 -6.80 15.72
CA ASN A 86 -1.72 -7.98 15.90
C ASN A 86 -1.56 -8.78 14.60
N ASP A 87 -2.23 -8.38 13.52
CA ASP A 87 -2.09 -9.04 12.22
C ASP A 87 -0.70 -8.79 11.64
N ARG A 88 -0.09 -9.85 11.10
CA ARG A 88 1.04 -9.71 10.20
C ARG A 88 0.58 -9.00 8.94
N THR A 89 1.13 -7.82 8.68
CA THR A 89 0.54 -6.84 7.77
C THR A 89 1.43 -6.55 6.57
N ALA A 90 0.81 -6.37 5.39
CA ALA A 90 1.43 -5.92 4.15
C ALA A 90 0.44 -5.07 3.33
N TYR A 91 0.93 -4.37 2.31
CA TYR A 91 0.16 -3.46 1.44
C TYR A 91 -0.66 -2.43 2.24
N ILE A 92 0.01 -1.77 3.20
CA ILE A 92 -0.59 -0.74 4.06
C ILE A 92 -1.00 0.46 3.20
N ASN A 93 -2.22 0.93 3.42
CA ASN A 93 -2.81 2.12 2.83
C ASN A 93 -3.49 2.93 3.95
N VAL A 94 -3.38 4.25 3.89
CA VAL A 94 -3.89 5.13 4.94
C VAL A 94 -4.68 6.27 4.34
N ASP A 95 -5.88 6.50 4.87
CA ASP A 95 -6.70 7.67 4.57
C ASP A 95 -6.89 8.60 5.78
N ASP A 96 -7.91 9.44 5.74
CA ASP A 96 -8.18 10.41 6.80
C ASP A 96 -8.82 9.76 8.05
N HIS A 97 -9.26 8.51 7.94
CA HIS A 97 -10.11 7.80 8.89
C HIS A 97 -9.63 6.39 9.23
N TYR A 98 -9.03 5.69 8.27
CA TYR A 98 -8.75 4.27 8.34
C TYR A 98 -7.33 3.94 7.88
N VAL A 99 -6.86 2.80 8.38
CA VAL A 99 -5.74 2.06 7.81
C VAL A 99 -6.30 0.80 7.18
N THR A 100 -6.08 0.64 5.88
CA THR A 100 -6.45 -0.55 5.10
C THR A 100 -5.18 -1.33 4.77
N TYR A 101 -5.26 -2.66 4.82
CA TYR A 101 -4.09 -3.50 4.65
C TYR A 101 -4.49 -4.94 4.33
N THR A 102 -3.56 -5.71 3.77
CA THR A 102 -3.67 -7.16 3.73
C THR A 102 -3.03 -7.77 4.97
N ARG A 103 -3.71 -8.74 5.58
CA ARG A 103 -3.10 -9.59 6.61
C ARG A 103 -2.56 -10.87 5.98
N ASN A 104 -1.56 -11.50 6.61
CA ASN A 104 -1.15 -12.87 6.32
C ASN A 104 -0.76 -13.56 7.64
N ASN A 105 -1.73 -14.23 8.28
CA ASN A 105 -1.53 -14.89 9.57
C ASN A 105 -1.37 -16.42 9.40
N SER A 106 -0.64 -16.87 8.37
CA SER A 106 -0.40 -18.30 8.17
C SER A 106 0.49 -18.86 9.29
N ASP A 107 0.12 -20.01 9.86
CA ASP A 107 0.90 -20.69 10.90
C ASP A 107 2.16 -21.39 10.34
N ASP A 108 2.28 -21.51 9.01
CA ASP A 108 3.42 -22.12 8.34
C ASP A 108 4.38 -21.05 7.80
N HIS A 109 5.54 -20.95 8.47
CA HIS A 109 6.58 -19.95 8.22
C HIS A 109 7.82 -20.55 7.54
N SER A 110 7.74 -21.79 7.05
CA SER A 110 8.92 -22.57 6.65
C SER A 110 9.45 -22.30 5.25
N SER A 111 8.82 -21.43 4.44
CA SER A 111 9.20 -21.26 3.04
C SER A 111 9.63 -19.83 2.67
N SER A 112 10.70 -19.75 1.87
CA SER A 112 11.24 -18.55 1.22
C SER A 112 10.26 -17.83 0.26
N PHE A 113 9.02 -18.34 0.17
CA PHE A 113 7.91 -17.83 -0.62
C PHE A 113 6.70 -17.52 0.25
N SER A 114 6.87 -17.12 1.52
CA SER A 114 5.74 -16.82 2.41
C SER A 114 4.78 -15.73 1.87
N PHE A 115 5.20 -14.93 0.88
CA PHE A 115 4.33 -14.01 0.14
C PHE A 115 3.34 -14.73 -0.82
N LEU A 116 3.61 -16.00 -1.18
CA LEU A 116 2.71 -16.92 -1.88
C LEU A 116 1.84 -17.77 -0.94
N ASN A 117 2.02 -17.67 0.40
CA ASN A 117 1.14 -18.32 1.38
C ASN A 117 -0.19 -17.54 1.46
N ILE A 118 -0.94 -17.64 0.36
CA ILE A 118 -2.11 -16.84 0.03
C ILE A 118 -3.32 -17.30 0.85
N GLU A 119 -3.40 -18.56 1.29
CA GLU A 119 -4.63 -19.13 1.87
C GLU A 119 -5.19 -18.44 3.13
N THR A 120 -4.36 -17.71 3.88
CA THR A 120 -4.80 -16.96 5.08
C THR A 120 -4.85 -15.45 4.88
N CYS A 121 -4.59 -14.98 3.66
CA CYS A 121 -4.63 -13.57 3.34
C CYS A 121 -6.07 -13.03 3.38
N ALA A 122 -6.24 -11.81 3.87
CA ALA A 122 -7.53 -11.12 3.82
C ALA A 122 -7.33 -9.61 3.78
N LEU A 123 -8.26 -8.91 3.14
CA LEU A 123 -8.28 -7.45 3.09
C LEU A 123 -8.98 -6.91 4.33
N CYS A 124 -8.25 -6.13 5.12
CA CYS A 124 -8.69 -5.62 6.42
C CYS A 124 -8.71 -4.09 6.44
N ARG A 125 -9.51 -3.56 7.36
CA ARG A 125 -9.57 -2.12 7.70
C ARG A 125 -9.64 -1.97 9.22
N VAL A 126 -8.92 -0.99 9.77
CA VAL A 126 -9.02 -0.57 11.17
C VAL A 126 -9.11 0.95 11.28
N ASP A 127 -9.61 1.46 12.40
CA ASP A 127 -9.61 2.89 12.67
C ASP A 127 -8.17 3.42 12.78
N LYS A 128 -7.85 4.49 12.03
CA LYS A 128 -6.51 5.13 12.02
C LYS A 128 -6.04 5.56 13.41
N LYS A 129 -6.98 6.03 14.26
CA LYS A 129 -6.67 6.60 15.57
C LYS A 129 -6.13 5.60 16.59
N ASN A 130 -6.59 4.35 16.56
CA ASN A 130 -6.34 3.39 17.64
C ASN A 130 -6.42 1.92 17.23
N GLY A 131 -6.61 1.63 15.94
CA GLY A 131 -6.68 0.27 15.43
C GLY A 131 -7.90 -0.52 15.91
N LYS A 132 -8.96 0.15 16.40
CA LYS A 132 -10.23 -0.48 16.79
C LYS A 132 -11.13 -0.72 15.57
N HIS A 133 -12.27 -1.35 15.81
CA HIS A 133 -13.32 -1.62 14.83
C HIS A 133 -12.81 -2.32 13.57
N LYS A 134 -11.94 -3.32 13.76
CA LYS A 134 -11.42 -4.15 12.67
C LYS A 134 -12.58 -4.71 11.84
N LYS A 135 -12.48 -4.53 10.53
CA LYS A 135 -13.44 -5.04 9.54
C LYS A 135 -12.69 -5.82 8.46
N TYR A 136 -13.22 -6.98 8.10
CA TYR A 136 -12.84 -7.70 6.89
C TYR A 136 -13.63 -7.09 5.73
N LEU A 137 -12.91 -6.57 4.74
CA LEU A 137 -13.48 -6.03 3.50
C LEU A 137 -13.56 -7.11 2.43
N ASP A 138 -12.57 -8.02 2.41
CA ASP A 138 -12.65 -9.29 1.72
C ASP A 138 -11.98 -10.37 2.57
N GLY A 139 -12.67 -11.49 2.77
CA GLY A 139 -12.16 -12.63 3.53
C GLY A 139 -11.35 -13.60 2.67
N ASP A 140 -11.50 -13.49 1.35
CA ASP A 140 -10.74 -14.28 0.39
C ASP A 140 -9.32 -13.75 0.25
N PRO A 141 -8.36 -14.60 -0.16
CA PRO A 141 -7.00 -14.16 -0.33
C PRO A 141 -6.83 -13.04 -1.35
N CYS A 142 -5.95 -12.11 -1.02
CA CYS A 142 -5.67 -10.94 -1.83
C CYS A 142 -4.25 -10.41 -1.62
N LEU A 143 -3.73 -9.72 -2.62
CA LEU A 143 -2.43 -9.04 -2.61
C LEU A 143 -2.52 -7.71 -3.37
N TYR A 144 -1.49 -6.87 -3.25
CA TYR A 144 -1.35 -5.61 -3.99
C TYR A 144 -2.54 -4.66 -3.80
N ALA A 145 -3.00 -4.54 -2.55
CA ALA A 145 -4.07 -3.61 -2.23
C ALA A 145 -3.57 -2.16 -2.37
N THR A 146 -4.31 -1.36 -3.13
CA THR A 146 -4.15 0.10 -3.21
C THR A 146 -5.48 0.77 -2.92
N GLN A 147 -5.47 1.78 -2.08
CA GLN A 147 -6.66 2.58 -1.83
C GLN A 147 -6.65 3.82 -2.72
N LEU A 148 -7.75 4.04 -3.44
CA LEU A 148 -7.98 5.24 -4.24
C LEU A 148 -9.39 5.77 -3.99
N GLY A 149 -9.47 6.88 -3.24
CA GLY A 149 -10.74 7.44 -2.80
C GLY A 149 -11.53 6.46 -1.90
N GLU A 150 -12.78 6.19 -2.25
CA GLU A 150 -13.67 5.31 -1.48
C GLU A 150 -13.45 3.81 -1.69
N TYR A 151 -12.60 3.44 -2.66
CA TYR A 151 -12.42 2.05 -3.07
C TYR A 151 -10.99 1.58 -2.82
N ILE A 152 -10.87 0.29 -2.59
CA ILE A 152 -9.61 -0.44 -2.60
C ILE A 152 -9.59 -1.33 -3.82
N TYR A 153 -8.52 -1.24 -4.61
CA TYR A 153 -8.23 -2.09 -5.76
C TYR A 153 -7.17 -3.11 -5.37
N TYR A 154 -7.36 -4.37 -5.73
CA TYR A 154 -6.50 -5.46 -5.28
C TYR A 154 -6.58 -6.66 -6.21
N ILE A 155 -5.55 -7.49 -6.21
CA ILE A 155 -5.60 -8.81 -6.82
C ILE A 155 -6.37 -9.72 -5.87
N HIS A 156 -7.50 -10.25 -6.34
CA HIS A 156 -8.33 -11.22 -5.65
C HIS A 156 -8.03 -12.63 -6.17
N TYR A 157 -7.93 -13.60 -5.27
CA TYR A 157 -7.76 -15.01 -5.61
C TYR A 157 -9.06 -15.76 -5.32
N ASP A 158 -9.72 -16.24 -6.37
CA ASP A 158 -10.81 -17.19 -6.26
C ASP A 158 -10.24 -18.62 -6.31
N LYS A 159 -10.74 -19.54 -5.48
CA LYS A 159 -10.34 -20.96 -5.52
C LYS A 159 -10.72 -21.67 -6.82
N LYS A 160 -11.66 -21.10 -7.59
CA LYS A 160 -12.21 -21.67 -8.83
C LYS A 160 -11.77 -20.94 -10.10
N GLN A 161 -11.26 -19.71 -9.99
CA GLN A 161 -10.84 -18.90 -11.13
C GLN A 161 -9.39 -18.43 -10.95
N ALA A 162 -8.73 -18.05 -12.04
CA ALA A 162 -7.43 -17.40 -11.95
C ALA A 162 -7.53 -16.07 -11.19
N SER A 163 -6.43 -15.58 -10.64
CA SER A 163 -6.38 -14.29 -9.93
C SER A 163 -6.77 -13.12 -10.85
N THR A 164 -7.56 -12.19 -10.35
CA THR A 164 -8.13 -11.07 -11.12
C THR A 164 -8.10 -9.77 -10.34
N LEU A 165 -8.15 -8.63 -11.03
CA LEU A 165 -8.26 -7.32 -10.39
C LEU A 165 -9.70 -7.07 -9.93
N TYR A 166 -9.86 -6.83 -8.65
CA TYR A 166 -11.12 -6.47 -8.01
C TYR A 166 -11.06 -5.08 -7.40
N ARG A 167 -12.24 -4.53 -7.11
CA ARG A 167 -12.41 -3.42 -6.17
C ARG A 167 -13.41 -3.77 -5.09
N VAL A 168 -13.31 -3.11 -3.94
CA VAL A 168 -14.34 -3.09 -2.89
C VAL A 168 -14.39 -1.72 -2.25
N ARG A 169 -15.58 -1.26 -1.88
CA ARG A 169 -15.75 0.01 -1.19
C ARG A 169 -15.27 -0.11 0.26
N LEU A 170 -14.84 0.98 0.88
CA LEU A 170 -14.32 1.00 2.26
C LEU A 170 -15.30 0.45 3.30
N ASP A 171 -16.60 0.44 3.04
CA ASP A 171 -17.62 -0.16 3.90
C ASP A 171 -17.86 -1.66 3.65
N GLY A 172 -17.09 -2.29 2.76
CA GLY A 172 -17.21 -3.69 2.36
C GLY A 172 -18.33 -3.97 1.35
N THR A 173 -19.00 -2.93 0.83
CA THR A 173 -20.01 -3.07 -0.23
C THR A 173 -19.39 -2.86 -1.62
N ASP A 174 -20.20 -3.04 -2.66
CA ASP A 174 -19.80 -2.89 -4.07
C ASP A 174 -18.50 -3.64 -4.44
N LYS A 175 -18.35 -4.87 -3.93
CA LYS A 175 -17.27 -5.76 -4.37
C LYS A 175 -17.52 -6.17 -5.82
N LYS A 176 -16.60 -5.83 -6.72
CA LYS A 176 -16.76 -6.04 -8.17
C LYS A 176 -15.42 -6.36 -8.83
N GLN A 177 -15.44 -7.29 -9.79
CA GLN A 177 -14.31 -7.52 -10.69
C GLN A 177 -14.15 -6.33 -11.65
N VAL A 178 -12.93 -5.79 -11.75
CA VAL A 178 -12.58 -4.68 -12.64
C VAL A 178 -11.98 -5.21 -13.93
N ILE A 179 -10.99 -6.11 -13.84
CA ILE A 179 -10.31 -6.71 -15.00
C ILE A 179 -10.15 -8.21 -14.78
N ASN A 180 -10.49 -9.00 -15.80
CA ASN A 180 -10.33 -10.47 -15.80
C ASN A 180 -8.87 -10.90 -16.10
N ALA A 181 -7.92 -10.36 -15.33
CA ALA A 181 -6.50 -10.66 -15.38
C ALA A 181 -5.82 -10.23 -14.06
N PRO A 182 -4.69 -10.84 -13.67
CA PRO A 182 -3.96 -10.52 -12.45
C PRO A 182 -3.09 -9.25 -12.61
N VAL A 183 -3.69 -8.15 -13.05
CA VAL A 183 -2.99 -6.88 -13.24
C VAL A 183 -2.70 -6.21 -11.90
N ILE A 184 -1.45 -5.80 -11.70
CA ILE A 184 -1.01 -5.06 -10.52
C ILE A 184 -1.23 -3.57 -10.79
N ALA A 185 -2.37 -3.03 -10.35
CA ALA A 185 -2.74 -1.63 -10.52
C ALA A 185 -2.58 -0.87 -9.20
N VAL A 186 -1.34 -0.67 -8.75
CA VAL A 186 -1.03 -0.07 -7.44
C VAL A 186 -0.56 1.38 -7.51
N ASP A 187 -0.05 1.81 -8.66
CA ASP A 187 0.40 3.18 -8.88
C ASP A 187 -0.77 4.07 -9.30
N SER A 188 -0.85 5.27 -8.71
CA SER A 188 -2.00 6.16 -8.89
C SER A 188 -1.62 7.62 -8.91
N VAL A 189 -2.22 8.39 -9.83
CA VAL A 189 -2.09 9.86 -9.89
C VAL A 189 -3.48 10.45 -10.06
N GLY A 190 -3.92 11.28 -9.10
CA GLY A 190 -5.27 11.84 -9.13
C GLY A 190 -6.33 10.74 -9.07
N SER A 191 -7.25 10.66 -10.04
CA SER A 191 -8.24 9.57 -10.13
C SER A 191 -7.82 8.42 -11.06
N GLU A 192 -6.54 8.35 -11.42
CA GLU A 192 -6.06 7.39 -12.41
C GLU A 192 -5.20 6.33 -11.73
N LEU A 193 -5.41 5.06 -12.10
CA LEU A 193 -4.55 3.93 -11.79
C LEU A 193 -3.74 3.56 -13.03
N TYR A 194 -2.45 3.31 -12.85
CA TYR A 194 -1.53 2.92 -13.91
C TYR A 194 -1.06 1.48 -13.67
N TYR A 195 -1.02 0.69 -14.75
CA TYR A 195 -0.61 -0.71 -14.66
C TYR A 195 0.01 -1.20 -15.97
N ALA A 196 0.83 -2.24 -15.89
CA ALA A 196 1.34 -2.94 -17.06
C ALA A 196 0.41 -4.11 -17.45
N GLY A 197 0.17 -4.29 -18.74
CA GLY A 197 -0.54 -5.47 -19.25
C GLY A 197 0.16 -6.78 -18.87
N VAL A 198 -0.61 -7.85 -18.66
CA VAL A 198 -0.08 -9.18 -18.27
C VAL A 198 -0.55 -10.34 -19.14
N LYS A 199 -1.63 -10.16 -19.92
CA LYS A 199 -2.27 -11.26 -20.67
C LYS A 199 -2.15 -11.08 -22.18
N ASP A 200 -2.61 -9.93 -22.68
CA ASP A 200 -2.70 -9.66 -24.12
C ASP A 200 -1.52 -8.81 -24.63
N ASP A 201 -0.97 -7.97 -23.75
CA ASP A 201 0.19 -7.13 -24.01
C ASP A 201 0.98 -6.86 -22.71
N HIS A 202 2.07 -6.11 -22.81
CA HIS A 202 2.83 -5.56 -21.68
C HIS A 202 2.88 -4.02 -21.71
N ASN A 203 1.87 -3.42 -22.34
CA ASN A 203 1.77 -1.98 -22.53
C ASN A 203 1.48 -1.28 -21.20
N LEU A 204 1.70 0.04 -21.16
CA LEU A 204 1.24 0.87 -20.05
C LEU A 204 -0.24 1.18 -20.28
N HIS A 205 -1.09 0.75 -19.37
CA HIS A 205 -2.52 1.03 -19.35
C HIS A 205 -2.88 2.01 -18.24
N ARG A 206 -4.03 2.64 -18.39
CA ARG A 206 -4.57 3.61 -17.44
C ARG A 206 -6.06 3.41 -17.24
N ILE A 207 -6.47 3.31 -15.97
CA ILE A 207 -7.87 3.29 -15.55
C ILE A 207 -8.20 4.63 -14.90
N ASP A 208 -9.11 5.42 -15.46
CA ASP A 208 -9.70 6.53 -14.71
C ASP A 208 -10.93 6.04 -13.94
N VAL A 209 -10.84 6.07 -12.62
CA VAL A 209 -11.86 5.49 -11.75
C VAL A 209 -13.12 6.35 -11.67
N LYS A 210 -13.08 7.61 -12.11
CA LYS A 210 -14.27 8.48 -12.18
C LYS A 210 -15.16 8.14 -13.37
N SER A 211 -14.54 7.99 -14.54
CA SER A 211 -15.23 7.67 -15.79
C SER A 211 -15.41 6.16 -16.01
N GLU A 212 -14.77 5.33 -15.17
CA GLU A 212 -14.63 3.88 -15.33
C GLU A 212 -14.04 3.50 -16.71
N THR A 213 -13.20 4.36 -17.27
CA THR A 213 -12.54 4.14 -18.56
C THR A 213 -11.21 3.44 -18.37
N ASN A 214 -10.94 2.43 -19.20
CA ASN A 214 -9.66 1.74 -19.26
C ASN A 214 -9.09 1.86 -20.68
N ILE A 215 -7.88 2.39 -20.80
CA ILE A 215 -7.22 2.60 -22.08
C ILE A 215 -5.80 2.04 -22.09
N ASN A 216 -5.36 1.60 -23.26
CA ASN A 216 -3.94 1.45 -23.58
C ASN A 216 -3.36 2.86 -23.77
N LEU A 217 -2.47 3.27 -22.86
CA LEU A 217 -1.90 4.61 -22.84
C LEU A 217 -0.65 4.70 -23.74
N ILE A 218 0.29 3.77 -23.57
CA ILE A 218 1.54 3.71 -24.34
C ILE A 218 1.87 2.25 -24.65
N THR A 219 2.15 1.98 -25.93
CA THR A 219 2.63 0.67 -26.37
C THR A 219 4.11 0.47 -25.99
N GLY A 220 4.43 -0.67 -25.38
CA GLY A 220 5.78 -0.99 -24.92
C GLY A 220 5.81 -2.26 -24.07
N ASN A 221 6.87 -2.42 -23.28
CA ASN A 221 7.00 -3.52 -22.32
C ASN A 221 7.42 -2.95 -20.96
N PHE A 222 6.44 -2.77 -20.09
CA PHE A 222 6.62 -2.12 -18.80
C PHE A 222 6.58 -3.16 -17.68
N TYR A 223 7.57 -3.12 -16.78
CA TYR A 223 7.54 -3.89 -15.54
C TYR A 223 7.62 -2.95 -14.32
N ASN A 224 6.67 -3.10 -13.41
CA ASN A 224 6.46 -2.26 -12.21
C ASN A 224 6.49 -0.73 -12.50
N PRO A 225 5.61 -0.20 -13.37
CA PRO A 225 5.61 1.21 -13.70
C PRO A 225 5.23 2.10 -12.51
N ILE A 226 5.98 3.18 -12.31
CA ILE A 226 5.70 4.26 -11.35
C ILE A 226 5.59 5.57 -12.13
N VAL A 227 4.43 6.22 -12.08
CA VAL A 227 4.19 7.51 -12.73
C VAL A 227 4.44 8.66 -11.76
N ASN A 228 5.29 9.59 -12.16
CA ASN A 228 5.56 10.81 -11.40
C ASN A 228 5.93 11.97 -12.33
N GLU A 229 5.31 13.13 -12.12
CA GLU A 229 5.64 14.39 -12.82
C GLU A 229 5.71 14.28 -14.35
N GLY A 230 4.77 13.58 -14.97
CA GLY A 230 4.69 13.43 -16.43
C GLY A 230 5.64 12.39 -17.03
N TYR A 231 6.32 11.62 -16.18
CA TYR A 231 7.17 10.50 -16.59
C TYR A 231 6.66 9.19 -15.99
N VAL A 232 6.94 8.08 -16.69
CA VAL A 232 6.87 6.73 -16.14
C VAL A 232 8.29 6.20 -15.94
N TYR A 233 8.58 5.74 -14.74
CA TYR A 233 9.78 4.99 -14.39
C TYR A 233 9.42 3.51 -14.36
N TYR A 234 10.24 2.65 -14.94
CA TYR A 234 9.90 1.24 -15.09
C TYR A 234 11.17 0.40 -15.29
N ILE A 235 11.05 -0.89 -15.01
CA ILE A 235 12.02 -1.89 -15.44
C ILE A 235 11.64 -2.31 -16.85
N ASP A 236 12.59 -2.27 -17.79
CA ASP A 236 12.36 -2.55 -19.20
C ASP A 236 12.84 -3.95 -19.59
N PRO A 237 11.94 -4.95 -19.76
CA PRO A 237 12.34 -6.30 -20.13
C PRO A 237 12.99 -6.40 -21.53
N THR A 238 12.75 -5.42 -22.41
CA THR A 238 13.35 -5.41 -23.76
C THR A 238 14.81 -4.93 -23.76
N GLU A 239 15.24 -4.27 -22.69
CA GLU A 239 16.62 -3.83 -22.45
C GLU A 239 17.30 -4.66 -21.36
N GLY A 240 16.96 -5.95 -21.24
CA GLY A 240 17.56 -6.83 -20.24
C GLY A 240 17.19 -6.47 -18.80
N TYR A 241 15.97 -5.96 -18.58
CA TYR A 241 15.46 -5.49 -17.28
C TYR A 241 16.21 -4.26 -16.75
N ALA A 242 16.63 -3.36 -17.65
CA ALA A 242 17.24 -2.08 -17.31
C ALA A 242 16.28 -1.13 -16.59
N LEU A 243 16.80 -0.24 -15.75
CA LEU A 243 16.03 0.87 -15.19
C LEU A 243 15.86 1.96 -16.24
N SER A 244 14.62 2.23 -16.62
CA SER A 244 14.29 3.19 -17.68
C SER A 244 13.27 4.23 -17.21
N LYS A 245 13.28 5.37 -17.90
CA LYS A 245 12.31 6.46 -17.74
C LYS A 245 11.78 6.85 -19.10
N MET A 246 10.47 7.09 -19.21
CA MET A 246 9.85 7.56 -20.45
C MET A 246 8.96 8.77 -20.16
N ASN A 247 9.04 9.80 -21.02
CA ASN A 247 8.12 10.94 -20.96
C ASN A 247 6.73 10.51 -21.48
N LEU A 248 5.68 10.75 -20.71
CA LEU A 248 4.33 10.30 -21.07
C LEU A 248 3.73 11.04 -22.27
N SER A 249 4.20 12.26 -22.57
CA SER A 249 3.70 13.06 -23.70
C SER A 249 4.51 12.85 -24.97
N THR A 250 5.85 12.86 -24.89
CA THR A 250 6.72 12.72 -26.06
C THR A 250 7.08 11.27 -26.38
N GLN A 251 6.88 10.34 -25.43
CA GLN A 251 7.33 8.94 -25.47
C GLN A 251 8.86 8.79 -25.60
N GLU A 252 9.61 9.87 -25.34
CA GLU A 252 11.07 9.82 -25.29
C GLU A 252 11.53 8.95 -24.12
N LYS A 253 12.33 7.93 -24.43
CA LYS A 253 12.89 6.96 -23.48
C LYS A 253 14.34 7.31 -23.16
N VAL A 254 14.67 7.26 -21.87
CA VAL A 254 16.04 7.34 -21.34
C VAL A 254 16.30 6.09 -20.50
N VAL A 255 17.39 5.38 -20.80
CA VAL A 255 17.87 4.27 -19.96
C VAL A 255 18.80 4.84 -18.90
N LEU A 256 18.45 4.67 -17.63
CA LEU A 256 19.17 5.24 -16.47
C LEU A 256 20.28 4.32 -15.98
N ASP A 257 20.04 3.00 -15.97
CA ASP A 257 21.03 1.97 -15.65
C ASP A 257 20.74 0.73 -16.51
N ARG A 258 21.75 0.25 -17.25
CA ARG A 258 21.64 -0.91 -18.17
C ARG A 258 21.80 -2.25 -17.47
N SER A 259 22.05 -2.26 -16.16
CA SER A 259 22.12 -3.49 -15.37
C SER A 259 20.73 -4.14 -15.24
N ARG A 260 20.68 -5.44 -14.96
CA ARG A 260 19.43 -6.14 -14.64
C ARG A 260 18.92 -5.71 -13.27
N ILE A 261 17.70 -5.19 -13.21
CA ILE A 261 17.08 -4.66 -11.99
C ILE A 261 15.93 -5.56 -11.54
N ASP A 262 15.91 -5.91 -10.26
CA ASP A 262 14.86 -6.77 -9.69
C ASP A 262 13.69 -5.97 -9.09
N CYS A 263 13.98 -4.85 -8.42
CA CYS A 263 12.97 -3.95 -7.86
C CYS A 263 13.52 -2.53 -7.72
N PHE A 264 12.62 -1.54 -7.68
CA PHE A 264 12.97 -0.14 -7.45
C PHE A 264 11.85 0.63 -6.77
N ASN A 265 12.16 1.82 -6.27
CA ASN A 265 11.20 2.80 -5.79
C ASN A 265 11.74 4.23 -5.98
N LEU A 266 10.85 5.22 -6.01
CA LEU A 266 11.14 6.63 -6.23
C LEU A 266 11.04 7.41 -4.91
N ALA A 267 12.13 8.08 -4.52
CA ALA A 267 12.22 8.94 -3.35
C ALA A 267 12.64 10.35 -3.76
N GLY A 268 11.65 11.22 -3.99
CA GLY A 268 11.88 12.57 -4.52
C GLY A 268 12.56 12.50 -5.89
N SER A 269 13.77 13.06 -5.99
CA SER A 269 14.56 13.07 -7.23
C SER A 269 15.47 11.85 -7.40
N TYR A 270 15.38 10.82 -6.55
CA TYR A 270 16.23 9.62 -6.61
C TYR A 270 15.41 8.36 -6.81
N LEU A 271 15.94 7.44 -7.61
CA LEU A 271 15.50 6.06 -7.67
C LEU A 271 16.41 5.22 -6.80
N TYR A 272 15.84 4.41 -5.92
CA TYR A 272 16.53 3.39 -5.13
C TYR A 272 16.16 2.03 -5.70
N TYR A 273 17.14 1.15 -5.95
CA TYR A 273 16.89 -0.08 -6.70
C TYR A 273 17.87 -1.20 -6.35
N GLN A 274 17.43 -2.44 -6.53
CA GLN A 274 18.27 -3.63 -6.42
C GLN A 274 18.83 -4.01 -7.80
N ARG A 275 20.16 -3.90 -7.96
CA ARG A 275 20.88 -4.45 -9.12
C ARG A 275 21.13 -5.93 -8.91
N ASN A 276 20.78 -6.75 -9.89
CA ASN A 276 21.06 -8.17 -9.93
C ASN A 276 22.12 -8.47 -11.00
N SER A 277 23.36 -8.65 -10.55
CA SER A 277 24.52 -8.96 -11.37
C SER A 277 25.47 -9.88 -10.59
N GLU A 278 26.67 -10.13 -11.11
CA GLU A 278 27.75 -10.82 -10.38
C GLU A 278 28.13 -10.08 -9.09
N GLU A 279 27.94 -8.77 -9.06
CA GLU A 279 28.13 -7.89 -7.91
C GLU A 279 26.79 -7.24 -7.52
N PRO A 280 25.87 -8.01 -6.89
CA PRO A 280 24.56 -7.51 -6.53
C PRO A 280 24.70 -6.41 -5.48
N ALA A 281 23.90 -5.35 -5.62
CA ALA A 281 23.94 -4.21 -4.71
C ALA A 281 22.61 -3.46 -4.68
N LEU A 282 22.33 -2.88 -3.51
CA LEU A 282 21.36 -1.79 -3.41
C LEU A 282 22.04 -0.51 -3.93
N CYS A 283 21.43 0.11 -4.93
CA CYS A 283 21.94 1.28 -5.61
C CYS A 283 20.96 2.45 -5.51
N ARG A 284 21.46 3.64 -5.83
CA ARG A 284 20.64 4.80 -6.12
C ARG A 284 21.16 5.60 -7.32
N ILE A 285 20.27 6.31 -7.98
CA ILE A 285 20.60 7.25 -9.07
C ILE A 285 19.59 8.39 -9.08
N LYS A 286 19.98 9.60 -9.51
CA LYS A 286 19.01 10.68 -9.74
C LYS A 286 18.11 10.38 -10.95
N THR A 287 16.92 10.95 -10.97
CA THR A 287 15.94 10.80 -12.07
C THR A 287 16.38 11.47 -13.38
N ASP A 288 17.49 12.21 -13.38
CA ASP A 288 18.19 12.76 -14.54
C ASP A 288 19.37 11.88 -15.01
N GLY A 289 19.64 10.76 -14.33
CA GLY A 289 20.74 9.84 -14.63
C GLY A 289 22.07 10.17 -13.96
N SER A 290 22.15 11.27 -13.19
CA SER A 290 23.38 11.64 -12.46
C SER A 290 23.47 11.00 -11.07
N GLU A 291 24.61 11.20 -10.40
CA GLU A 291 24.83 10.81 -8.99
C GLU A 291 24.52 9.34 -8.66
N PHE A 292 24.82 8.45 -9.59
CA PHE A 292 24.83 7.01 -9.32
C PHE A 292 25.72 6.70 -8.11
N LYS A 293 25.22 5.84 -7.22
CA LYS A 293 25.97 5.34 -6.07
C LYS A 293 25.51 3.95 -5.67
N GLU A 294 26.46 3.06 -5.47
CA GLU A 294 26.24 1.81 -4.74
C GLU A 294 26.20 2.10 -3.24
N LEU A 295 25.12 1.66 -2.59
CA LEU A 295 24.87 1.93 -1.18
C LEU A 295 25.29 0.75 -0.31
N LEU A 296 25.01 -0.47 -0.76
CA LEU A 296 25.27 -1.67 0.02
C LEU A 296 25.37 -2.90 -0.88
N SER A 297 26.47 -3.65 -0.77
CA SER A 297 26.64 -4.92 -1.49
C SER A 297 25.72 -5.99 -0.90
N GLY A 298 25.12 -6.79 -1.78
CA GLY A 298 24.24 -7.91 -1.46
C GLY A 298 22.89 -7.85 -2.19
N ASN A 299 22.03 -8.82 -1.85
CA ASN A 299 20.67 -8.91 -2.37
C ASN A 299 19.68 -8.35 -1.35
N TYR A 300 19.07 -7.22 -1.70
CA TYR A 300 18.05 -6.52 -0.92
C TYR A 300 16.74 -6.43 -1.70
N ALA A 301 15.65 -6.19 -0.98
CA ALA A 301 14.30 -6.08 -1.52
C ALA A 301 13.41 -5.24 -0.61
N ASN A 302 12.14 -5.10 -0.99
CA ASN A 302 11.10 -4.42 -0.22
C ASN A 302 11.45 -2.95 0.03
N ILE A 303 11.89 -2.25 -1.02
CA ILE A 303 12.28 -0.84 -0.95
C ILE A 303 11.02 0.03 -0.76
N ASN A 304 10.79 0.53 0.44
CA ASN A 304 9.66 1.39 0.80
C ASN A 304 10.16 2.80 1.15
N VAL A 305 9.43 3.83 0.75
CA VAL A 305 9.82 5.23 0.86
C VAL A 305 8.79 5.98 1.72
N THR A 306 9.30 6.81 2.63
CA THR A 306 8.53 7.83 3.35
C THR A 306 9.06 9.22 2.97
N ALA A 307 8.52 10.29 3.56
CA ALA A 307 9.01 11.64 3.30
C ALA A 307 10.46 11.84 3.78
N SER A 308 10.95 11.01 4.69
CA SER A 308 12.29 11.17 5.30
C SER A 308 13.25 10.02 5.03
N TYR A 309 12.75 8.78 4.89
CA TYR A 309 13.62 7.60 4.83
C TYR A 309 13.20 6.62 3.72
N VAL A 310 14.21 5.93 3.19
CA VAL A 310 14.04 4.71 2.41
C VAL A 310 14.32 3.53 3.32
N TYR A 311 13.37 2.61 3.42
CA TYR A 311 13.45 1.35 4.16
C TYR A 311 13.62 0.20 3.18
N PHE A 312 14.38 -0.81 3.56
CA PHE A 312 14.58 -2.01 2.75
C PHE A 312 14.99 -3.18 3.65
N SER A 313 14.98 -4.39 3.10
CA SER A 313 15.29 -5.61 3.83
C SER A 313 16.22 -6.49 3.00
N LYS A 314 16.88 -7.47 3.63
CA LYS A 314 17.59 -8.49 2.85
C LYS A 314 16.56 -9.32 2.06
N PHE A 315 16.95 -9.79 0.88
CA PHE A 315 16.07 -10.62 0.06
C PHE A 315 15.59 -11.84 0.87
N GLN A 316 14.27 -12.06 0.87
CA GLN A 316 13.58 -13.13 1.62
C GLN A 316 13.71 -13.08 3.16
N ASP A 317 14.18 -11.98 3.73
CA ASP A 317 14.31 -11.82 5.18
C ASP A 317 13.60 -10.55 5.65
N LEU A 318 12.40 -10.72 6.18
CA LEU A 318 11.59 -9.64 6.77
C LEU A 318 11.80 -9.48 8.28
N SER A 319 12.74 -10.22 8.88
CA SER A 319 13.04 -10.12 10.32
C SER A 319 13.78 -8.84 10.68
N THR A 320 14.43 -8.20 9.69
CA THR A 320 15.19 -6.97 9.87
C THR A 320 14.98 -6.04 8.68
N PHE A 321 14.57 -4.81 8.97
CA PHE A 321 14.63 -3.72 8.01
C PHE A 321 15.83 -2.83 8.30
N TYR A 322 16.36 -2.22 7.25
CA TYR A 322 17.37 -1.18 7.28
C TYR A 322 16.76 0.09 6.74
N TYR A 323 17.36 1.23 7.06
CA TYR A 323 16.91 2.51 6.54
C TYR A 323 18.06 3.48 6.29
N ILE A 324 17.81 4.42 5.39
CA ILE A 324 18.71 5.53 5.03
C ILE A 324 17.87 6.77 4.73
N PRO A 325 18.32 8.00 5.04
CA PRO A 325 17.60 9.22 4.62
C PRO A 325 17.31 9.20 3.12
N CYS A 326 16.21 9.80 2.67
CA CYS A 326 15.87 9.86 1.24
C CYS A 326 16.95 10.57 0.39
N SER A 327 17.69 11.51 0.97
CA SER A 327 18.88 12.14 0.36
C SER A 327 20.09 11.21 0.27
N GLY A 328 20.07 10.10 1.01
CA GLY A 328 21.16 9.22 1.41
C GLY A 328 22.47 9.93 1.77
N SER A 329 22.34 11.02 2.52
CA SER A 329 23.47 11.77 3.10
C SER A 329 24.09 11.11 4.33
N SER A 330 23.47 10.07 4.87
CA SER A 330 23.93 9.35 6.08
C SER A 330 24.21 7.88 5.78
N THR A 331 24.82 7.20 6.76
CA THR A 331 25.04 5.75 6.70
C THR A 331 23.73 4.99 6.90
N ILE A 332 23.69 3.78 6.33
CA ILE A 332 22.59 2.84 6.54
C ILE A 332 22.56 2.43 8.01
N ALA A 333 21.36 2.40 8.58
CA ALA A 333 21.12 1.97 9.96
C ALA A 333 20.09 0.84 10.01
N VAL A 334 20.10 0.06 11.09
CA VAL A 334 19.10 -0.98 11.36
C VAL A 334 17.84 -0.32 11.91
N PHE A 335 16.68 -0.65 11.35
CA PHE A 335 15.38 -0.24 11.87
C PHE A 335 14.97 -1.18 13.00
N ASN A 336 15.02 -0.69 14.24
CA ASN A 336 14.77 -1.47 15.46
C ASN A 336 13.66 -0.83 16.31
N PRO A 337 12.38 -0.91 15.87
CA PRO A 337 11.25 -0.35 16.61
C PRO A 337 10.93 -1.11 17.90
N GLU A 338 10.39 -0.42 18.90
CA GLU A 338 9.94 -1.05 20.15
C GLU A 338 8.72 -1.96 19.93
N VAL A 339 8.53 -2.91 20.85
CA VAL A 339 7.36 -3.80 20.89
C VAL A 339 6.51 -3.42 22.10
N ILE A 340 5.24 -3.10 21.86
CA ILE A 340 4.29 -2.73 22.93
C ILE A 340 3.05 -3.62 22.87
N SER A 341 2.39 -3.81 24.01
CA SER A 341 1.09 -4.49 24.07
C SER A 341 -0.01 -3.64 23.43
N LYS A 342 -0.99 -4.28 22.79
CA LYS A 342 -2.19 -3.62 22.26
C LYS A 342 -3.26 -3.42 23.34
#